data_AF-A3DD56-F1
#
_entry.id   AF-A3DD56-F1
#
_cell.length_a   1.000
_cell.length_b   1.000
_cell.length_c   1.000
_cell.angle_alpha   90.00
_cell.angle_beta   90.00
_cell.angle_gamma   90.00
#
_symmetry.space_group_name_H-M   'P 1'
#
loop_
_entity.id
_entity.type
_entity.pdbx_description
1 polymer ?
#
loop_
_entity_poly.entity_id
_entity_poly.type
_entity_poly.pdbx_seq_one_letter_code
_entity_poly.pdbx_strand_id
1 'polypeptide(L)'
;MILLKEKNVFVITGPCGVGKSTASRRLAQTLDKSCHINANLIYEMVVGRYLFPWQEVLKYIVLMADENTVRMRDGKRPPQEVMGDRAIEVFNEFKDKKN
;
A
#
# COMPACT_ATOMS: atom_id res chain seq x y z
N MET A 1 9.56 19.89 7.04
CA MET A 1 8.08 20.04 7.15
C MET A 1 7.54 20.26 5.75
N ILE A 2 6.86 19.28 5.16
CA ILE A 2 6.31 19.43 3.80
C ILE A 2 5.01 20.24 3.94
N LEU A 3 5.02 21.50 3.52
CA LEU A 3 3.79 22.28 3.37
C LEU A 3 3.00 21.75 2.17
N LEU A 4 1.85 21.15 2.43
CA LEU A 4 0.90 20.71 1.41
C LEU A 4 -0.21 21.76 1.30
N LYS A 5 -0.17 22.60 0.25
CA LYS A 5 -1.09 23.74 0.05
C LYS A 5 -2.43 23.35 -0.59
N GLU A 6 -2.57 22.11 -1.08
CA GLU A 6 -3.75 21.58 -1.81
C GLU A 6 -4.30 20.31 -1.14
N LYS A 7 -5.52 19.87 -1.54
CA LYS A 7 -6.02 18.54 -1.17
C LYS A 7 -5.16 17.49 -1.86
N ASN A 8 -4.46 16.68 -1.08
CA ASN A 8 -3.56 15.65 -1.61
C ASN A 8 -4.16 14.26 -1.43
N VAL A 9 -4.13 13.45 -2.49
CA VAL A 9 -4.48 12.02 -2.42
C VAL A 9 -3.20 11.21 -2.53
N PHE A 10 -2.88 10.45 -1.48
CA PHE A 10 -1.73 9.56 -1.43
C PHE A 10 -2.18 8.11 -1.64
N VAL A 11 -1.72 7.49 -2.72
CA VAL A 11 -1.90 6.05 -2.94
C VAL A 11 -0.59 5.35 -2.58
N ILE A 12 -0.57 4.73 -1.41
CA ILE A 12 0.58 3.98 -0.89
C ILE A 12 0.39 2.51 -1.22
N THR A 13 1.19 2.03 -2.17
CA THR A 13 1.13 0.66 -2.67
C THR A 13 2.51 0.00 -2.64
N GLY A 14 2.59 -1.25 -3.07
CA GLY A 14 3.80 -2.06 -3.08
C GLY A 14 3.57 -3.51 -2.65
N PRO A 15 4.64 -4.34 -2.67
CA PRO A 15 4.54 -5.77 -2.40
C PRO A 15 4.10 -6.13 -0.98
N CYS A 16 3.74 -7.39 -0.77
CA CYS A 16 3.43 -7.93 0.55
C CYS A 16 4.57 -7.65 1.56
N GLY A 17 4.26 -7.44 2.84
CA GLY A 17 5.29 -7.23 3.88
C GLY A 17 6.13 -5.95 3.79
N VAL A 18 6.01 -5.13 2.74
CA VAL A 18 6.91 -3.97 2.54
C VAL A 18 6.71 -2.83 3.54
N GLY A 19 5.58 -2.79 4.24
CA GLY A 19 5.28 -1.79 5.27
C GLY A 19 4.24 -0.72 4.87
N LYS A 20 3.43 -0.97 3.83
CA LYS A 20 2.36 -0.06 3.36
C LYS A 20 1.42 0.41 4.47
N SER A 21 0.90 -0.53 5.26
CA SER A 21 -0.03 -0.25 6.36
C SER A 21 0.64 0.58 7.45
N THR A 22 1.90 0.31 7.78
CA THR A 22 2.67 1.11 8.74
C THR A 22 2.94 2.52 8.22
N ALA A 23 3.40 2.66 6.98
CA ALA A 23 3.73 3.95 6.38
C ALA A 23 2.48 4.83 6.20
N SER A 24 1.40 4.28 5.65
CA SER A 24 0.14 5.01 5.45
C SER A 24 -0.48 5.45 6.78
N ARG A 25 -0.49 4.59 7.80
CA ARG A 25 -1.00 4.92 9.13
C ARG A 25 -0.17 6.03 9.80
N ARG A 26 1.16 5.91 9.79
CA ARG A 26 2.04 6.93 10.35
C ARG A 26 1.91 8.26 9.61
N LEU A 27 1.84 8.24 8.28
CA LEU A 27 1.62 9.45 7.48
C LEU A 27 0.31 10.15 7.89
N ALA A 28 -0.80 9.41 7.97
CA ALA A 28 -2.07 9.98 8.38
C ALA A 28 -2.02 10.58 9.80
N GLN A 29 -1.34 9.91 10.74
CA GLN A 29 -1.15 10.40 12.11
C GLN A 29 -0.29 11.68 12.20
N THR A 30 0.59 11.91 11.22
CA THR A 30 1.45 13.12 11.19
C THR A 30 0.79 14.34 10.53
N LEU A 31 -0.34 14.15 9.85
CA LEU A 31 -1.05 15.21 9.12
C LEU A 31 -2.20 15.76 9.96
N ASP A 32 -2.30 17.09 10.05
CA ASP A 32 -3.31 17.81 10.84
C ASP A 32 -4.76 17.47 10.42
N LYS A 33 -5.00 17.36 9.11
CA LYS A 33 -6.31 17.00 8.54
C LYS A 33 -6.13 15.89 7.52
N SER A 34 -6.40 14.65 7.93
CA SER A 34 -6.24 13.48 7.07
C SER A 34 -7.38 12.48 7.24
N CYS A 35 -7.59 11.65 6.21
CA CYS A 35 -8.46 10.48 6.24
C CYS A 35 -7.62 9.26 5.81
N HIS A 36 -7.56 8.24 6.67
CA HIS A 36 -6.85 6.99 6.35
C HIS A 36 -7.85 5.95 5.85
N ILE A 37 -7.68 5.54 4.60
CA ILE A 37 -8.53 4.52 3.96
C ILE A 37 -7.69 3.26 3.74
N ASN A 38 -8.08 2.15 4.39
CA ASN A 38 -7.48 0.85 4.14
C ASN A 38 -8.25 0.13 3.03
N ALA A 39 -7.67 0.10 1.83
CA ALA A 39 -8.31 -0.49 0.66
C ALA A 39 -8.67 -1.98 0.83
N ASN A 40 -7.94 -2.74 1.65
CA ASN A 40 -8.28 -4.15 1.90
C ASN A 40 -9.64 -4.29 2.61
N LEU A 41 -9.97 -3.38 3.54
CA LEU A 41 -11.27 -3.39 4.22
C LEU A 41 -12.41 -2.97 3.28
N ILE A 42 -12.11 -2.15 2.27
CA ILE A 42 -13.09 -1.75 1.26
C ILE A 42 -13.28 -2.84 0.21
N TYR A 43 -12.21 -3.55 -0.17
CA TYR A 43 -12.25 -4.60 -1.19
C TYR A 43 -13.30 -5.66 -0.88
N GLU A 44 -13.43 -6.04 0.39
CA GLU A 44 -14.43 -7.02 0.85
C GLU A 44 -15.86 -6.46 0.90
N MET A 45 -16.04 -5.13 0.89
CA MET A 45 -17.36 -4.48 0.91
C MET A 45 -17.99 -4.34 -0.48
N VAL A 46 -17.20 -4.47 -1.55
CA VAL A 46 -17.67 -4.24 -2.92
C VAL A 46 -18.27 -5.54 -3.49
N VAL A 47 -19.60 -5.60 -3.52
CA VAL A 47 -20.36 -6.73 -4.10
C VAL A 47 -20.65 -6.54 -5.61
N GLY A 48 -20.47 -5.32 -6.18
CA GLY A 48 -20.76 -4.99 -7.58
C GLY A 48 -19.88 -3.88 -8.19
N ARG A 49 -19.80 -3.86 -9.54
CA ARG A 49 -18.89 -3.09 -10.46
C ARG A 49 -18.15 -1.86 -9.88
N TYR A 50 -16.83 -1.84 -10.14
CA TYR A 50 -15.88 -0.80 -9.73
C TYR A 50 -15.90 0.42 -10.66
N LEU A 51 -15.96 1.64 -10.09
CA LEU A 51 -15.72 2.91 -10.78
C LEU A 51 -14.66 3.69 -9.99
N PHE A 52 -13.60 4.17 -10.65
CA PHE A 52 -12.50 4.88 -9.99
C PHE A 52 -12.85 6.38 -9.80
N PRO A 53 -12.93 6.90 -8.56
CA PRO A 53 -13.50 8.23 -8.29
C PRO A 53 -12.51 9.41 -8.23
N TRP A 54 -11.19 9.21 -8.37
CA TRP A 54 -10.23 10.30 -8.13
C TRP A 54 -9.93 11.13 -9.39
N GLN A 55 -10.40 12.38 -9.42
CA GLN A 55 -10.08 13.39 -10.44
C GLN A 55 -8.99 14.39 -10.03
N GLU A 56 -8.32 14.16 -8.89
CA GLU A 56 -7.35 15.09 -8.28
C GLU A 56 -5.89 14.69 -8.56
N VAL A 57 -4.93 15.57 -8.21
CA VAL A 57 -3.49 15.32 -8.33
C VAL A 57 -3.10 14.08 -7.52
N LEU A 58 -2.88 12.98 -8.23
CA LEU A 58 -2.59 11.66 -7.66
C LEU A 58 -1.09 11.51 -7.40
N LYS A 59 -0.71 11.34 -6.12
CA LYS A 59 0.66 10.95 -5.75
C LYS A 59 0.70 9.44 -5.58
N TYR A 60 1.23 8.75 -6.58
CA TYR A 60 1.41 7.31 -6.58
C TYR A 60 2.77 6.93 -6.00
N ILE A 61 2.77 6.33 -4.81
CA ILE A 61 4.00 5.97 -4.08
C ILE A 61 4.08 4.46 -3.96
N VAL A 62 5.12 3.87 -4.57
CA VAL A 62 5.42 2.44 -4.48
C VAL A 62 6.50 2.23 -3.43
N LEU A 63 6.14 1.61 -2.31
CA LEU A 63 7.10 1.17 -1.30
C LEU A 63 7.75 -0.14 -1.74
N MET A 64 9.07 -0.19 -1.70
CA MET A 64 9.88 -1.37 -2.00
C MET A 64 10.82 -1.66 -0.81
N ALA A 65 11.13 -2.93 -0.61
CA ALA A 65 12.18 -3.42 0.29
C ALA A 65 13.01 -4.44 -0.49
N ASP A 66 14.10 -4.96 0.08
CA ASP A 66 14.79 -6.10 -0.51
C ASP A 66 13.95 -7.39 -0.37
N GLU A 67 14.20 -8.36 -1.24
CA GLU A 67 13.45 -9.61 -1.31
C GLU A 67 13.53 -10.41 0.00
N ASN A 68 14.70 -10.47 0.63
CA ASN A 68 14.89 -11.19 1.90
C ASN A 68 14.04 -10.58 3.02
N THR A 69 13.98 -9.25 3.09
CA THR A 69 13.10 -8.52 4.01
C THR A 69 11.62 -8.82 3.73
N VAL A 70 11.20 -8.93 2.47
CA VAL A 70 9.82 -9.32 2.11
C VAL A 70 9.52 -10.73 2.61
N ARG A 71 10.39 -11.71 2.33
CA ARG A 71 10.25 -13.10 2.77
C ARG A 71 10.16 -13.20 4.30
N MET A 72 11.09 -12.57 5.00
CA MET A 72 11.14 -12.57 6.46
C MET A 72 9.90 -11.96 7.10
N ARG A 73 9.34 -10.90 6.51
CA ARG A 73 8.15 -10.24 7.05
C ARG A 73 6.87 -11.01 6.74
N ASP A 74 6.78 -11.64 5.58
CA ASP A 74 5.64 -12.49 5.23
C ASP A 74 5.58 -13.73 6.13
N GLY A 75 6.72 -14.40 6.36
CA GLY A 75 6.80 -15.57 7.24
C GLY A 75 6.55 -15.29 8.73
N LYS A 76 6.54 -14.03 9.16
CA LYS A 76 6.19 -13.62 10.54
C LYS A 76 4.70 -13.29 10.73
N ARG A 77 3.89 -13.45 9.69
CA ARG A 77 2.44 -13.21 9.76
C ARG A 77 1.73 -14.35 10.49
N PRO A 78 0.51 -14.12 10.99
CA PRO A 78 -0.36 -15.22 11.41
C PRO A 78 -0.46 -16.26 10.30
N PRO A 79 -0.47 -17.57 10.59
CA PRO A 79 -0.42 -18.63 9.57
C PRO A 79 -1.47 -18.47 8.47
N GLN A 80 -2.68 -18.02 8.82
CA GLN A 80 -3.77 -17.75 7.88
C GLN A 80 -3.58 -16.51 6.97
N GLU A 81 -2.58 -15.67 7.22
CA GLU A 81 -2.28 -14.43 6.49
C GLU A 81 -0.95 -14.47 5.72
N VAL A 82 -0.19 -15.58 5.84
CA VAL A 82 1.05 -15.81 5.09
C VAL A 82 0.72 -15.98 3.61
N MET A 83 1.40 -15.23 2.75
CA MET A 83 1.19 -15.28 1.30
C MET A 83 2.12 -16.29 0.61
N GLY A 84 3.25 -16.63 1.24
CA GLY A 84 4.20 -17.60 0.70
C GLY A 84 4.84 -17.13 -0.60
N ASP A 85 4.97 -18.01 -1.59
CA ASP A 85 5.60 -17.70 -2.88
C ASP A 85 4.93 -16.53 -3.62
N ARG A 86 3.61 -16.36 -3.41
CA ARG A 86 2.85 -15.24 -3.95
C ARG A 86 3.38 -13.87 -3.52
N ALA A 87 4.01 -13.77 -2.34
CA ALA A 87 4.63 -12.53 -1.90
C ALA A 87 5.77 -12.08 -2.85
N ILE A 88 6.46 -13.04 -3.45
CA ILE A 88 7.62 -12.82 -4.32
C ILE A 88 7.20 -12.65 -5.78
N GLU A 89 6.18 -13.37 -6.23
CA GLU A 89 5.54 -13.11 -7.52
C GLU A 89 5.10 -11.65 -7.63
N VAL A 90 4.33 -11.17 -6.64
CA VAL A 90 3.89 -9.77 -6.59
C VAL A 90 5.08 -8.82 -6.46
N PHE A 91 6.12 -9.19 -5.72
CA PHE A 91 7.34 -8.38 -5.63
C PHE A 91 7.99 -8.17 -6.99
N ASN A 92 8.15 -9.25 -7.77
CA ASN A 92 8.74 -9.20 -9.10
C ASN A 92 7.86 -8.43 -10.09
N GLU A 93 6.52 -8.56 -10.04
CA GLU A 93 5.63 -7.73 -10.86
C GLU A 93 5.88 -6.23 -10.70
N PHE A 94 6.10 -5.76 -9.47
CA PHE A 94 6.42 -4.35 -9.20
C PHE A 94 7.86 -3.99 -9.54
N LYS A 95 8.80 -4.92 -9.39
CA LYS A 95 10.21 -4.73 -9.74
C LYS A 95 10.41 -4.63 -11.26
N ASP A 96 9.74 -5.50 -12.01
CA ASP A 96 9.90 -5.59 -13.46
C ASP A 96 9.16 -4.47 -14.19
N LYS A 97 8.05 -3.95 -13.62
CA LYS A 97 7.37 -2.74 -14.09
C LYS A 97 8.14 -1.43 -13.88
N LYS A 98 9.28 -1.45 -13.18
CA LYS A 98 10.16 -0.28 -13.01
C LYS A 98 11.19 -0.13 -14.14
N ASN A 99 11.30 -1.10 -15.05
CA ASN A 99 12.18 -1.06 -16.22
C ASN A 99 11.43 -0.61 -17.47
#